data_AF-A0AAV4HEP4-F1
#
_entry.id   AF-A0AAV4HEP4-F1
#
_cell.length_a   1.000
_cell.length_b   1.000
_cell.length_c   1.000
_cell.angle_alpha   90.00
_cell.angle_beta   90.00
_cell.angle_gamma   90.00
#
_symmetry.space_group_name_H-M   'P 1'
#
loop_
_entity.id
_entity.type
_entity.pdbx_description
1 polymer ?
#
loop_
_entity_poly.entity_id
_entity_poly.type
_entity_poly.pdbx_seq_one_letter_code
_entity_poly.pdbx_strand_id
1 'polypeptide(L)'
;MEMWIYRRMQRISWKEKVTNKKVLESVGLQRPELLLTIQRRKMKYYGHLRRHDSIQKRILEGKIDGRRGRGRRRQTWLGNIQETSQMKMCEVCETALDRRRWRTVAAHLGDRMAPS
;
A
#
# COMPACT_ATOMS: atom_id res chain seq x y z
N MET A 1 -8.50 -1.26 -12.35
CA MET A 1 -7.17 -1.92 -12.28
C MET A 1 -7.25 -3.29 -11.59
N GLU A 2 -7.87 -3.38 -10.41
CA GLU A 2 -7.94 -4.62 -9.61
C GLU A 2 -8.65 -5.79 -10.31
N MET A 3 -9.70 -5.51 -11.08
CA MET A 3 -10.42 -6.54 -11.84
C MET A 3 -9.52 -7.34 -12.79
N TRP A 4 -8.50 -6.70 -13.37
CA TRP A 4 -7.55 -7.38 -14.22
C TRP A 4 -6.70 -8.39 -13.43
N ILE A 5 -6.31 -8.05 -12.20
CA ILE A 5 -5.55 -8.96 -11.32
C ILE A 5 -6.42 -10.15 -10.95
N TYR A 6 -7.67 -9.94 -10.52
CA TYR A 6 -8.60 -11.02 -10.20
C TYR A 6 -8.86 -11.96 -11.38
N ARG A 7 -9.04 -11.41 -12.58
CA ARG A 7 -9.18 -12.21 -13.81
C ARG A 7 -7.92 -13.00 -14.13
N ARG A 8 -6.75 -12.37 -14.00
CA ARG A 8 -5.46 -13.03 -14.28
C ARG A 8 -5.17 -14.17 -13.31
N MET A 9 -5.47 -14.00 -12.02
CA MET A 9 -5.31 -15.06 -11.01
C MET A 9 -6.19 -16.28 -11.32
N GLN A 10 -7.38 -16.05 -11.85
CA GLN A 10 -8.33 -17.09 -12.23
C GLN A 10 -8.19 -17.54 -13.69
N ARG A 11 -7.22 -17.00 -14.43
CA ARG A 11 -6.98 -17.27 -15.86
C ARG A 11 -8.18 -17.00 -16.78
N ILE A 12 -9.05 -16.08 -16.40
CA ILE A 12 -10.27 -15.73 -17.16
C ILE A 12 -9.88 -14.91 -18.40
N SER A 13 -10.18 -15.45 -19.58
CA SER A 13 -10.02 -14.81 -20.88
C SER A 13 -11.09 -13.73 -21.09
N TRP A 14 -10.75 -12.70 -21.85
CA TRP A 14 -11.72 -11.68 -22.28
C TRP A 14 -12.83 -12.26 -23.17
N LYS A 15 -12.56 -13.40 -23.85
CA LYS A 15 -13.53 -14.10 -24.72
C LYS A 15 -14.69 -14.71 -23.93
N GLU A 16 -14.46 -15.04 -22.66
CA GLU A 16 -15.47 -15.66 -21.79
C GLU A 16 -16.54 -14.67 -21.33
N LYS A 17 -16.33 -13.36 -21.51
CA LYS A 17 -17.29 -12.28 -21.21
C LYS A 17 -17.91 -12.36 -19.79
N VAL A 18 -17.19 -12.96 -18.83
CA VAL A 18 -17.62 -13.06 -17.43
C VAL A 18 -17.78 -11.67 -16.83
N THR A 19 -18.88 -11.41 -16.12
CA THR A 19 -19.15 -10.10 -15.50
C THR A 19 -18.23 -9.83 -14.31
N ASN A 20 -17.95 -8.57 -14.01
CA ASN A 20 -17.11 -8.20 -12.86
C ASN A 20 -17.69 -8.69 -11.53
N LYS A 21 -19.03 -8.72 -11.38
CA LYS A 21 -19.71 -9.26 -10.20
C LYS A 21 -19.34 -10.74 -9.98
N LYS A 22 -19.46 -11.57 -11.02
CA LYS A 22 -19.08 -13.00 -10.94
C LYS A 22 -17.60 -13.21 -10.62
N VAL A 23 -16.72 -12.37 -11.17
CA VAL A 23 -15.27 -12.43 -10.89
C VAL A 23 -14.95 -12.11 -9.43
N LEU A 24 -15.71 -11.21 -8.80
CA LEU A 24 -15.53 -10.87 -7.38
C LEU A 24 -16.14 -11.96 -6.47
N GLU A 25 -17.33 -12.45 -6.82
CA GLU A 25 -18.00 -13.54 -6.11
C GLU A 25 -17.14 -14.80 -6.05
N SER A 26 -16.46 -15.14 -7.16
CA SER A 26 -15.58 -16.32 -7.21
C SER A 26 -14.33 -16.22 -6.33
N VAL A 27 -13.94 -15.01 -5.91
CA VAL A 27 -12.88 -14.78 -4.91
C VAL A 27 -13.44 -14.43 -3.52
N GLY A 28 -14.75 -14.58 -3.32
CA GLY A 28 -15.41 -14.33 -2.03
C GLY A 28 -15.51 -12.85 -1.66
N LEU A 29 -15.48 -11.95 -2.64
CA LEU A 29 -15.53 -10.50 -2.42
C LEU A 29 -16.80 -9.90 -3.04
N GLN A 30 -17.33 -8.85 -2.42
CA GLN A 30 -18.41 -8.05 -2.98
C GLN A 30 -17.90 -6.78 -3.69
N ARG A 31 -16.68 -6.34 -3.35
CA ARG A 31 -16.01 -5.18 -3.94
C ARG A 31 -14.51 -5.41 -4.06
N PRO A 32 -13.81 -4.71 -4.96
CA PRO A 32 -12.35 -4.77 -5.01
C PRO A 32 -11.71 -4.22 -3.73
N GLU A 33 -10.85 -5.00 -3.07
CA GLU A 33 -10.15 -4.58 -1.84
C GLU A 33 -8.63 -4.86 -1.85
N LEU A 34 -8.07 -5.32 -2.97
CA LEU A 34 -6.68 -5.75 -3.08
C LEU A 34 -5.71 -4.58 -2.84
N LEU A 35 -5.94 -3.44 -3.48
CA LEU A 35 -5.09 -2.25 -3.35
C LEU A 35 -5.10 -1.73 -1.91
N LEU A 36 -6.29 -1.60 -1.32
CA LEU A 36 -6.46 -1.23 0.10
C LEU A 36 -5.75 -2.21 1.02
N THR A 37 -5.86 -3.51 0.75
CA THR A 37 -5.18 -4.56 1.52
C THR A 37 -3.65 -4.43 1.43
N ILE A 38 -3.11 -4.20 0.23
CA ILE A 38 -1.68 -4.00 0.02
C ILE A 38 -1.20 -2.76 0.78
N GLN A 39 -1.91 -1.64 0.67
CA GLN A 39 -1.57 -0.40 1.38
C GLN A 39 -1.59 -0.61 2.91
N ARG A 40 -2.64 -1.24 3.46
CA ARG A 40 -2.73 -1.58 4.89
C ARG A 40 -1.56 -2.45 5.34
N ARG A 41 -1.17 -3.45 4.55
CA ARG A 41 -0.02 -4.32 4.87
C ARG A 41 1.30 -3.55 4.84
N LYS A 42 1.51 -2.71 3.83
CA LYS A 42 2.69 -1.82 3.75
C LYS A 42 2.79 -0.91 4.96
N MET A 43 1.69 -0.27 5.36
CA MET A 43 1.64 0.61 6.53
C MET A 43 1.95 -0.16 7.81
N LYS A 44 1.31 -1.33 8.02
CA LYS A 44 1.63 -2.21 9.17
C LYS A 44 3.12 -2.56 9.23
N TYR A 45 3.71 -2.93 8.10
CA TYR A 45 5.13 -3.27 8.01
C TYR A 45 6.03 -2.07 8.31
N TYR A 46 5.73 -0.89 7.78
CA TYR A 46 6.49 0.33 8.11
C TYR A 46 6.46 0.64 9.61
N GLY A 47 5.29 0.55 10.25
CA GLY A 47 5.20 0.74 11.70
C GLY A 47 5.99 -0.30 12.49
N HIS A 48 6.08 -1.55 12.00
CA HIS A 48 6.99 -2.55 12.59
C HIS A 48 8.45 -2.12 12.43
N LEU A 49 8.88 -1.81 11.21
CA LEU A 49 10.23 -1.32 10.94
C LEU A 49 10.61 -0.10 11.78
N ARG A 50 9.69 0.84 12.00
CA ARG A 50 9.99 2.06 12.73
C ARG A 50 10.33 1.79 14.21
N ARG A 51 9.63 0.85 14.83
CA ARG A 51 9.73 0.54 16.28
C ARG A 51 10.81 -0.46 16.64
N HIS A 52 11.31 -1.22 15.66
CA HIS A 52 12.36 -2.20 15.89
C HIS A 52 13.63 -1.78 15.15
N ASP A 53 14.78 -1.83 15.82
CA ASP A 53 16.04 -1.60 15.13
C ASP A 53 16.41 -2.85 14.33
N SER A 54 16.40 -2.71 13.01
CA SER A 54 16.60 -3.82 12.08
C SER A 54 17.44 -3.36 10.90
N ILE A 55 18.15 -4.30 10.26
CA ILE A 55 18.95 -4.01 9.06
C ILE A 55 18.05 -3.44 7.96
N GLN A 56 16.84 -3.95 7.82
CA GLN A 56 15.83 -3.48 6.88
C GLN A 56 15.47 -2.01 7.14
N LYS A 57 15.29 -1.61 8.40
CA LYS A 57 15.06 -0.20 8.77
C LYS A 57 16.23 0.68 8.33
N ARG A 58 17.46 0.29 8.65
CA ARG A 58 18.68 1.04 8.26
C ARG A 58 18.84 1.17 6.74
N ILE A 59 18.53 0.11 5.99
CA ILE A 59 18.56 0.16 4.52
C ILE A 59 17.48 1.09 3.97
N LEU A 60 16.27 1.06 4.52
CA LEU A 60 15.15 1.85 4.03
C LEU A 60 15.22 3.33 4.41
N GLU A 61 15.70 3.64 5.61
CA GLU A 61 15.94 5.01 6.10
C GLU A 61 17.29 5.56 5.62
N GLY A 62 18.21 4.69 5.19
CA GLY A 62 19.53 5.05 4.70
C GLY A 62 19.47 5.90 3.45
N LYS A 63 20.24 7.00 3.46
CA LYS A 63 20.51 7.79 2.26
C LYS A 63 21.68 7.13 1.53
N ILE A 64 21.42 6.57 0.35
CA ILE A 64 22.48 6.10 -0.55
C ILE A 64 23.08 7.33 -1.22
N ASP A 65 24.38 7.54 -1.04
CA ASP A 65 25.11 8.60 -1.72
C ASP A 65 25.31 8.24 -3.20
N GLY A 66 25.03 9.23 -4.06
CA GLY A 66 25.11 9.06 -5.51
C GLY A 66 24.20 10.02 -6.27
N ARG A 67 24.51 10.22 -7.56
CA ARG A 67 23.72 11.06 -8.46
C ARG A 67 22.58 10.24 -9.04
N ARG A 68 21.33 10.68 -8.85
CA ARG A 68 20.15 10.03 -9.42
C ARG A 68 20.14 10.20 -10.94
N GLY A 69 19.78 9.15 -11.67
CA GLY A 69 19.68 9.18 -13.14
C GLY A 69 18.63 10.16 -13.67
N ARG A 70 18.73 10.51 -14.96
CA ARG A 70 17.73 11.33 -15.66
C ARG A 70 16.43 10.55 -15.89
N GLY A 71 15.28 11.25 -15.90
CA GLY A 71 13.95 10.68 -16.18
C GLY A 71 12.94 10.84 -15.04
N ARG A 72 11.75 10.24 -15.20
CA ARG A 72 10.69 10.28 -14.17
C ARG A 72 11.18 9.56 -12.91
N ARG A 73 11.15 10.27 -11.79
CA ARG A 73 11.51 9.69 -10.48
C ARG A 73 10.58 8.50 -10.20
N ARG A 74 11.16 7.33 -9.96
CA ARG A 74 10.41 6.20 -9.41
C ARG A 74 9.92 6.59 -8.02
N GLN A 75 8.71 6.18 -7.69
CA GLN A 75 8.20 6.37 -6.34
C GLN A 75 9.04 5.54 -5.38
N THR A 76 9.59 6.19 -4.35
CA THR A 76 10.37 5.51 -3.31
C THR A 76 9.45 4.80 -2.34
N TRP A 77 9.95 3.81 -1.61
CA TRP A 77 9.19 3.13 -0.57
C TRP A 77 8.66 4.11 0.48
N LEU A 78 9.55 4.95 1.04
CA LEU A 78 9.17 5.98 2.00
C LEU A 78 8.21 7.01 1.38
N GLY A 79 8.44 7.44 0.13
CA GLY A 79 7.52 8.34 -0.57
C GLY A 79 6.12 7.74 -0.74
N ASN A 80 6.02 6.42 -0.96
CA ASN A 80 4.74 5.71 -1.00
C ASN A 80 4.06 5.65 0.37
N ILE A 81 4.81 5.43 1.46
CA ILE A 81 4.28 5.50 2.82
C ILE A 81 3.76 6.91 3.12
N GLN A 82 4.53 7.94 2.77
CA GLN A 82 4.15 9.34 2.95
C GLN A 82 2.84 9.66 2.22
N GLU A 83 2.77 9.35 0.94
CA GLU A 83 1.56 9.57 0.14
C GLU A 83 0.37 8.76 0.68
N THR A 84 0.58 7.49 1.05
CA THR A 84 -0.51 6.65 1.60
C THR A 84 -1.02 7.19 2.93
N SER A 85 -0.13 7.76 3.75
CA SER A 85 -0.49 8.34 5.05
C SER A 85 -1.12 9.74 4.94
N GLN A 86 -0.88 10.46 3.84
CA GLN A 86 -1.22 11.89 3.68
C GLN A 86 -0.63 12.79 4.78
N MET A 87 0.54 12.44 5.29
CA MET A 87 1.26 13.15 6.35
C MET A 87 2.65 13.55 5.87
N LYS A 88 3.28 14.53 6.51
CA LYS A 88 4.70 14.82 6.26
C LYS A 88 5.57 13.67 6.79
N MET A 89 6.73 13.46 6.18
CA MET A 89 7.62 12.36 6.57
C MET A 89 8.01 12.39 8.05
N CYS A 90 8.25 13.57 8.63
CA CYS A 90 8.54 13.71 10.07
C CYS A 90 7.38 13.18 10.93
N GLU A 91 6.15 13.60 10.63
CA GLU A 91 4.94 13.17 11.34
C GLU A 91 4.70 11.67 11.18
N VAL A 92 4.95 11.12 9.99
CA VAL A 92 4.90 9.67 9.73
C VAL A 92 5.88 8.92 10.64
N CYS A 93 7.13 9.37 10.68
CA CYS A 93 8.18 8.78 11.50
C CYS A 93 7.84 8.81 12.99
N GLU A 94 7.27 9.92 13.49
CA GLU A 94 6.87 10.06 14.89
C GLU A 94 5.62 9.22 15.22
N THR A 95 4.58 9.33 14.39
CA THR A 95 3.31 8.63 14.60
C THR A 95 3.47 7.11 14.54
N ALA A 96 4.38 6.62 13.69
CA ALA A 96 4.68 5.19 13.56
C ALA A 96 5.36 4.58 14.81
N LEU A 97 5.93 5.39 15.71
CA LEU A 97 6.47 4.91 16.99
C LEU A 97 5.34 4.52 17.97
N ASP A 98 4.22 5.24 17.94
CA ASP A 98 3.04 4.92 18.73
C ASP A 98 2.22 3.81 18.04
N ARG A 99 2.21 2.62 18.64
CA ARG A 99 1.49 1.44 18.13
C ARG A 99 -0.01 1.71 17.92
N ARG A 100 -0.65 2.46 18.82
CA ARG A 100 -2.09 2.74 18.77
C ARG A 100 -2.39 3.76 17.68
N ARG A 101 -1.71 4.91 17.69
CA ARG A 101 -1.89 5.96 16.67
C ARG A 101 -1.62 5.41 15.27
N TRP A 102 -0.55 4.64 15.10
CA TRP A 102 -0.23 4.04 13.80
C TRP A 102 -1.28 3.04 13.30
N ARG A 103 -1.85 2.25 14.21
CA ARG A 103 -2.94 1.32 13.86
C ARG A 103 -4.18 2.10 13.38
N THR A 104 -4.48 3.22 14.03
CA THR A 104 -5.56 4.14 13.62
C THR A 104 -5.31 4.67 12.21
N VAL A 105 -4.10 5.15 11.90
CA VAL A 105 -3.74 5.62 10.55
C VAL A 105 -3.95 4.53 9.51
N ALA A 106 -3.47 3.31 9.77
CA ALA A 106 -3.61 2.20 8.84
C ALA A 106 -5.06 1.70 8.66
N ALA A 107 -5.90 1.79 9.70
CA ALA A 107 -7.30 1.36 9.63
C ALA A 107 -8.14 2.28 8.73
N HIS A 108 -7.98 3.60 8.91
CA HIS A 108 -8.74 4.64 8.21
C HIS A 108 -8.36 4.85 6.74
N LEU A 109 -7.48 4.03 6.16
CA LEU A 109 -7.16 4.11 4.73
C LEU A 109 -8.37 3.81 3.83
N GLY A 110 -9.34 3.02 4.32
CA GLY A 110 -10.54 2.66 3.56
C GLY A 110 -11.63 3.73 3.58
N ASP A 111 -11.78 4.44 4.70
CA ASP A 111 -12.85 5.44 4.89
C ASP A 111 -12.58 6.72 4.08
N ARG A 112 -11.31 6.95 3.74
CA ARG A 112 -10.84 8.13 2.97
C ARG A 112 -10.86 7.91 1.46
N MET A 113 -11.22 6.72 1.00
CA MET A 113 -11.25 6.32 -0.42
C MET A 113 -12.65 6.01 -0.94
N ALA A 114 -13.70 6.28 -0.16
CA ALA A 114 -15.08 6.21 -0.64
C ALA A 114 -15.32 7.35 -1.66
N PRO A 115 -15.92 7.10 -2.83
CA PRO A 115 -16.26 8.16 -3.77
C PRO A 115 -17.38 9.03 -3.18
N SER A 116 -17.22 10.36 -3.29
CA SER A 116 -18.32 11.33 -3.22
C SER A 116 -19.36 11.07 -4.31
#